data_AF-L8MYV8-F1
#
_entry.id   AF-L8MYV8-F1
#
_cell.length_a   1.000
_cell.length_b   1.000
_cell.length_c   1.000
_cell.angle_alpha   90.00
_cell.angle_beta   90.00
_cell.angle_gamma   90.00
#
_symmetry.space_group_name_H-M   'P 1'
#
loop_
_entity.id
_entity.type
_entity.pdbx_description
1 polymer ?
#
loop_
_entity_poly.entity_id
_entity_poly.type
_entity_poly.pdbx_seq_one_letter_code
_entity_poly.pdbx_strand_id
1 'polypeptide(L)' 'MGFADYSIAEIAEDYKLSIEDVFKLCDRLGIAYQDAETKLALEDAKAVIMASEAQNSKTTKGLS' A
#
# COMPACT_ATOMS: atom_id res chain seq x y z
N MET A 1 -20.88 5.55 9.84
CA MET A 1 -19.96 4.48 9.38
C MET A 1 -18.79 5.18 8.73
N GLY A 2 -17.70 5.39 9.48
CA GLY A 2 -16.49 6.03 8.96
C GLY A 2 -15.70 5.00 8.16
N PHE A 3 -15.56 5.21 6.86
CA PHE A 3 -14.59 4.47 6.06
C PHE A 3 -13.22 4.87 6.59
N ALA A 4 -12.53 3.94 7.22
CA ALA A 4 -11.29 4.21 7.95
C ALA A 4 -10.28 4.90 7.03
N ASP A 5 -9.80 6.08 7.45
CA ASP A 5 -8.68 6.74 6.80
C ASP A 5 -7.42 5.97 7.21
N TYR A 6 -6.97 5.03 6.38
CA TYR A 6 -5.73 4.29 6.64
C TYR A 6 -4.54 5.15 6.25
N SER A 7 -3.63 5.34 7.19
CA SER A 7 -2.36 6.03 6.92
C SER A 7 -1.41 5.10 6.18
N ILE A 8 -0.52 5.64 5.35
CA ILE A 8 0.54 4.85 4.68
C ILE A 8 1.34 4.00 5.68
N ALA A 9 1.63 4.54 6.87
CA ALA A 9 2.29 3.83 7.96
C ALA A 9 1.48 2.65 8.49
N GLU A 10 0.16 2.80 8.64
CA GLU A 10 -0.72 1.72 9.09
C GLU A 10 -0.79 0.60 8.04
N ILE A 11 -0.88 0.95 6.76
CA ILE A 11 -0.86 -0.04 5.67
C ILE A 11 0.49 -0.77 5.64
N ALA A 12 1.60 -0.04 5.81
CA ALA A 12 2.91 -0.67 5.87
C ALA A 12 3.02 -1.65 7.04
N GLU A 13 2.56 -1.27 8.23
CA GLU A 13 2.60 -2.11 9.42
C GLU A 13 1.69 -3.34 9.30
N ASP A 14 0.43 -3.14 8.89
CA ASP A 14 -0.57 -4.21 8.79
C ASP A 14 -0.18 -5.26 7.74
N TYR A 15 0.35 -4.79 6.61
CA TYR A 15 0.77 -5.66 5.50
C TYR A 15 2.24 -6.10 5.57
N LYS A 16 2.96 -5.76 6.66
CA LYS A 16 4.40 -6.02 6.84
C LYS A 16 5.26 -5.56 5.66
N LEU A 17 4.91 -4.41 5.09
CA LEU A 17 5.65 -3.75 4.02
C LEU A 17 6.53 -2.66 4.62
N SER A 18 7.55 -2.26 3.86
CA SER A 18 8.28 -1.03 4.18
C SER A 18 7.51 0.18 3.66
N ILE A 19 7.62 1.31 4.36
CA ILE A 19 7.03 2.59 3.93
C ILE A 19 7.46 2.94 2.50
N GLU A 20 8.71 2.68 2.13
CA GLU A 20 9.22 2.86 0.77
C GLU A 20 8.48 2.01 -0.28
N ASP A 21 8.11 0.76 0.03
CA ASP A 21 7.34 -0.08 -0.88
C ASP A 21 5.94 0.48 -1.08
N VAL A 22 5.31 0.98 -0.01
CA VAL A 22 4.02 1.64 -0.09
C VAL A 22 4.12 2.94 -0.89
N PHE A 23 5.16 3.75 -0.72
CA PHE A 23 5.38 4.95 -1.54
C PHE A 23 5.55 4.63 -3.03
N LYS A 24 6.34 3.61 -3.37
CA LYS A 24 6.49 3.14 -4.76
C LYS A 24 5.16 2.69 -5.36
N LEU A 25 4.31 2.04 -4.54
CA LEU A 25 2.97 1.65 -4.95
C LEU A 25 2.08 2.87 -5.18
N CYS A 26 2.09 3.85 -4.27
CA CYS A 26 1.36 5.08 -4.41
C CYS A 26 1.78 5.86 -5.67
N ASP A 27 3.09 6.02 -5.90
CA ASP A 27 3.63 6.68 -7.11
C ASP A 27 3.17 5.96 -8.39
N ARG A 28 3.27 4.63 -8.42
CA ARG A 28 2.83 3.81 -9.56
C ARG A 28 1.33 3.89 -9.82
N LEU A 29 0.53 4.05 -8.78
CA LEU A 29 -0.92 4.18 -8.86
C LEU A 29 -1.37 5.63 -9.12
N GLY A 30 -0.45 6.61 -9.07
CA GLY A 30 -0.75 8.03 -9.19
C GLY A 30 -1.46 8.62 -7.97
N ILE A 31 -1.28 8.00 -6.80
CA ILE A 31 -1.87 8.41 -5.53
C ILE A 31 -1.02 9.54 -4.95
N ALA A 32 -1.65 10.68 -4.65
CA ALA A 32 -0.97 11.79 -4.01
C ALA A 32 -0.76 11.48 -2.52
N TYR A 33 0.48 11.58 -2.07
CA TYR A 33 0.86 11.44 -0.67
C TYR A 33 1.88 12.50 -0.28
N GLN A 34 1.92 12.84 1.01
CA GLN A 34 2.86 13.82 1.54
C GLN A 34 3.93 13.12 2.39
N ASP A 35 3.49 12.34 3.38
CA ASP A 35 4.33 11.55 4.29
C ASP A 35 3.68 10.22 4.68
N ALA A 36 4.35 9.42 5.49
CA ALA A 36 3.86 8.14 6.01
C ALA A 36 2.56 8.27 6.83
N GLU A 37 2.31 9.43 7.44
CA GLU A 37 1.07 9.73 8.17
C GLU A 37 -0.06 10.21 7.23
N THR A 38 0.18 10.26 5.91
CA THR A 38 -0.86 10.61 4.95
C THR A 38 -1.95 9.57 4.96
N LYS A 39 -3.15 10.03 5.28
CA LYS A 39 -4.38 9.26 5.22
C LYS A 39 -4.82 9.07 3.78
N LEU A 40 -4.78 7.84 3.31
CA LEU A 40 -5.28 7.47 1.99
C LEU A 40 -6.80 7.33 2.05
N ALA A 41 -7.48 7.74 0.97
CA ALA A 41 -8.88 7.40 0.79
C ALA A 41 -9.04 5.88 0.67
N LEU A 42 -10.23 5.37 1.01
CA LEU A 42 -10.49 3.91 0.96
C LEU A 42 -10.18 3.29 -0.41
N GLU A 43 -10.51 3.99 -1.49
CA GLU A 43 -10.23 3.54 -2.86
C GLU A 43 -8.73 3.43 -3.13
N ASP A 44 -7.95 4.42 -2.71
CA ASP A 44 -6.49 4.47 -2.86
C ASP A 44 -5.80 3.43 -1.97
N ALA A 45 -6.18 3.35 -0.69
CA ALA A 45 -5.68 2.35 0.24
C ALA A 45 -5.92 0.93 -0.31
N LYS A 46 -7.13 0.65 -0.81
CA LYS A 46 -7.45 -0.63 -1.43
C LYS A 46 -6.59 -0.92 -2.65
N ALA A 47 -6.31 0.07 -3.49
CA ALA A 47 -5.45 -0.09 -4.65
C ALA A 47 -4.01 -0.45 -4.26
N VAL A 48 -3.46 0.24 -3.25
CA VAL A 48 -2.14 -0.04 -2.68
C VAL A 48 -2.07 -1.46 -2.12
N ILE A 49 -3.06 -1.86 -1.33
CA ILE A 49 -3.16 -3.20 -0.74
C ILE A 49 -3.22 -4.28 -1.83
N MET A 50 -4.09 -4.10 -2.82
CA MET A 50 -4.24 -5.07 -3.90
C MET A 50 -2.95 -5.17 -4.73
N ALA A 51 -2.25 -4.05 -4.93
CA ALA A 51 -0.98 -4.03 -5.61
C ALA A 51 0.14 -4.68 -4.77
N SER A 52 0.15 -4.49 -3.45
CA SER A 52 1.15 -5.10 -2.56
C SER A 52 1.00 -6.62 -2.48
N GLU A 53 -0.23 -7.13 -2.38
CA GLU A 53 -0.52 -8.58 -2.46
C GLU A 53 -0.07 -9.18 -3.79
N ALA A 54 -0.31 -8.46 -4.91
CA ALA A 54 0.13 -8.87 -6.22
C ALA A 54 1.67 -8.86 -6.38
N GLN A 55 2.39 -7.99 -5.65
CA GLN A 55 3.85 -8.00 -5.61
C GLN A 55 4.39 -9.16 -4.77
N ASN A 56 3.79 -9.42 -3.60
CA ASN A 56 4.17 -10.53 -2.73
C ASN A 56 3.95 -11.90 -3.41
N SER A 57 2.90 -12.03 -4.23
CA SER A 57 2.64 -13.23 -5.03
C SER A 57 3.71 -13.51 -6.10
N LYS A 58 4.39 -12.48 -6.64
CA LYS A 58 5.43 -12.64 -7.67
C LYS A 58 6.75 -13.16 -7.10
N THR A 59 7.02 -12.94 -5.81
CA THR A 59 8.21 -13.51 -5.14
C THR A 59 8.11 -15.03 -4.94
N THR A 60 6.91 -15.61 -4.98
CA THR A 60 6.69 -17.08 -4.89
C THR A 60 6.33 -17.73 -6.25
N LYS A 61 6.53 -17.03 -7.37
CA LYS A 61 6.42 -17.65 -8.71
C LYS A 61 7.71 -17.45 -9.50
N GLY A 62 8.80 -17.85 -8.88
CA GLY A 62 10.15 -17.80 -9.45
C GLY A 62 11.11 -18.82 -8.82
N LEU A 63 10.61 -19.87 -8.16
CA LEU A 63 11.45 -20.98 -7.73
C LEU A 63 10.72 -22.32 -7.87
N SER A 64 11.29 -23.13 -8.76
CA SER A 64 11.05 -24.57 -9.05
C SER A 64 9.85 -24.92 -9.92
#